data_AF-A0A6C2CKI1-F1
#
_entry.id   AF-A0A6C2CKI1-F1
#
_cell.length_a   1.000
_cell.length_b   1.000
_cell.length_c   1.000
_cell.angle_alpha   90.00
_cell.angle_beta   90.00
_cell.angle_gamma   90.00
#
_symmetry.space_group_name_H-M   'P 1'
#
loop_
_entity.id
_entity.type
_entity.pdbx_description
1 polymer ?
#
loop_
_entity_poly.entity_id
_entity_poly.type
_entity_poly.pdbx_seq_one_letter_code
_entity_poly.pdbx_strand_id
1 'polypeptide(L)' 'MIKATLTGQRLVALFLLGWVLVNYPILSVFDVPRAWFGIPVLYLYVFGVWAAAIALMAWIIER' A
#
# COMPACT_ATOMS: atom_id res chain seq x y z
N MET A 1 -28.67 6.36 -3.77
CA MET A 1 -27.51 7.29 -3.74
C MET A 1 -26.55 7.09 -2.55
N ILE A 2 -26.85 6.26 -1.53
CA ILE A 2 -25.98 6.06 -0.34
C ILE A 2 -24.76 5.15 -0.59
N LYS A 3 -24.76 4.29 -1.63
CA LYS A 3 -23.64 3.35 -1.87
C LYS A 3 -22.35 4.01 -2.36
N ALA A 4 -22.44 5.08 -3.14
CA ALA A 4 -21.27 5.75 -3.72
C ALA A 4 -20.35 6.38 -2.66
N THR A 5 -20.91 6.79 -1.50
CA THR A 5 -20.12 7.39 -0.41
C THR A 5 -19.26 6.34 0.31
N LEU A 6 -19.74 5.10 0.46
CA LEU A 6 -18.98 4.04 1.11
C LEU A 6 -17.77 3.58 0.29
N THR A 7 -17.93 3.42 -1.02
CA THR A 7 -16.82 3.05 -1.92
C THR A 7 -15.76 4.15 -1.95
N GLY A 8 -16.19 5.42 -2.03
CA GLY A 8 -15.31 6.58 -1.92
C GLY A 8 -14.56 6.63 -0.58
N GLN A 9 -15.24 6.43 0.55
CA GLN A 9 -14.61 6.38 1.87
C GLN A 9 -13.58 5.26 2.00
N ARG A 10 -13.86 4.07 1.43
CA ARG A 10 -12.92 2.95 1.43
C ARG A 10 -11.66 3.23 0.62
N LEU A 11 -11.80 3.89 -0.53
CA LEU A 11 -10.67 4.32 -1.35
C LEU A 11 -9.83 5.39 -0.65
N VAL A 12 -10.48 6.35 0.03
CA VAL A 12 -9.77 7.36 0.84
C VAL A 12 -9.04 6.70 2.02
N ALA A 13 -9.67 5.74 2.71
CA ALA A 13 -9.01 4.99 3.77
C ALA A 13 -7.81 4.20 3.26
N LEU A 14 -7.93 3.58 2.07
CA LEU A 14 -6.83 2.86 1.42
C LEU A 14 -5.70 3.81 1.03
N PHE A 15 -6.02 5.00 0.52
CA PHE A 15 -5.03 6.03 0.21
C PHE A 15 -4.29 6.49 1.47
N LEU A 16 -5.00 6.79 2.55
CA LEU A 16 -4.40 7.19 3.83
C LEU A 16 -3.53 6.06 4.41
N LEU A 17 -3.96 4.80 4.28
CA LEU A 17 -3.19 3.64 4.70
C LEU A 17 -1.90 3.49 3.87
N GLY A 18 -2.00 3.64 2.55
CA GLY A 18 -0.82 3.65 1.66
C GLY A 18 0.13 4.80 1.98
N TRP A 19 -0.40 6.00 2.24
CA TRP A 19 0.38 7.16 2.65
C TRP A 19 1.15 6.91 3.93
N VAL A 20 0.50 6.31 4.94
CA VAL A 20 1.17 5.93 6.18
C VAL A 20 2.22 4.85 5.88
N LEU A 21 1.89 3.77 5.18
CA LEU A 21 2.85 2.68 4.93
C LEU A 21 4.09 3.11 4.13
N VAL A 22 3.97 4.12 3.27
CA VAL A 22 5.05 4.59 2.38
C VAL A 22 5.67 5.91 2.87
N ASN A 23 5.40 6.32 4.11
CA ASN A 23 6.05 7.51 4.67
C ASN A 23 7.55 7.29 4.93
N TYR A 24 8.35 8.36 4.87
CA TYR A 24 9.80 8.29 5.05
C TYR A 24 10.25 7.60 6.35
N PRO A 25 9.70 7.93 7.54
CA PRO A 25 9.98 7.17 8.76
C PRO A 25 9.81 5.66 8.63
N ILE A 26 8.72 5.18 8.03
CA ILE A 26 8.53 3.73 7.83
C ILE A 26 9.51 3.18 6.81
N LEU A 27 9.72 3.86 5.69
CA LEU A 27 10.69 3.44 4.67
C LEU A 27 12.10 3.33 5.25
N SER A 28 12.50 4.26 6.12
CA SER A 28 13.81 4.26 6.77
C SER A 28 14.07 3.03 7.65
N VAL A 29 13.02 2.38 8.16
CA VAL A 29 13.14 1.11 8.91
C VAL A 29 13.52 -0.05 7.99
N PHE A 30 13.06 -0.01 6.73
CA PHE A 30 13.34 -1.02 5.72
C PHE A 30 14.55 -0.69 4.85
N ASP A 31 15.07 0.53 4.93
CA ASP A 31 16.29 0.99 4.26
C ASP A 31 17.56 0.47 4.97
N VAL A 32 17.62 -0.86 5.07
CA VAL A 32 18.76 -1.59 5.61
C VAL A 32 19.53 -2.23 4.47
N PRO A 33 20.86 -2.42 4.59
CA PRO A 33 21.70 -3.07 3.57
C PRO A 33 21.44 -4.59 3.45
N ARG A 34 20.25 -5.05 3.86
CA ARG A 34 19.80 -6.43 3.74
C ARG A 34 19.13 -6.60 2.38
N ALA A 35 19.55 -7.63 1.66
CA ALA A 35 18.94 -8.03 0.41
C ALA A 35 18.40 -9.46 0.53
N TRP A 36 17.27 -9.73 -0.12
CA TRP A 36 16.72 -11.06 -0.25
C TRP A 36 16.84 -11.49 -1.72
N PHE A 37 17.53 -12.60 -1.99
CA PHE A 37 17.86 -13.05 -3.35
C PHE A 37 18.55 -11.97 -4.21
N GLY A 38 19.33 -11.08 -3.60
CA GLY A 38 19.99 -9.97 -4.29
C GLY A 38 19.14 -8.71 -4.46
N ILE A 39 17.86 -8.73 -4.06
CA ILE A 39 16.95 -7.58 -4.12
C ILE A 39 16.91 -6.90 -2.75
N PRO A 40 17.17 -5.58 -2.64
CA PRO A 40 17.07 -4.88 -1.37
C PRO A 40 15.67 -4.97 -0.76
N VAL A 41 15.59 -5.17 0.56
CA VAL A 41 14.32 -5.35 1.28
C VAL A 41 13.38 -4.17 1.09
N LEU A 42 13.93 -2.95 0.98
CA LEU A 42 13.16 -1.74 0.70
C LEU A 42 12.31 -1.85 -0.57
N TYR A 43 12.85 -2.40 -1.66
CA TYR A 43 12.09 -2.57 -2.90
C TYR A 43 10.97 -3.59 -2.74
N LEU A 44 11.26 -4.73 -2.11
CA LEU A 44 10.24 -5.75 -1.84
C LEU A 44 9.08 -5.19 -1.01
N TYR A 45 9.40 -4.34 -0.03
CA TYR A 45 8.40 -3.66 0.77
C TYR A 45 7.54 -2.70 -0.06
N VAL A 46 8.16 -1.78 -0.81
CA VAL A 46 7.43 -0.78 -1.61
C VAL A 46 6.54 -1.44 -2.66
N PHE A 47 7.09 -2.40 -3.42
CA PHE A 47 6.32 -3.12 -4.43
C PHE A 47 5.23 -4.00 -3.80
N GLY A 48 5.49 -4.59 -2.62
CA GLY A 48 4.50 -5.36 -1.87
C GLY A 48 3.31 -4.52 -1.40
N VAL A 49 3.58 -3.34 -0.81
CA VAL A 49 2.53 -2.39 -0.40
C VAL A 49 1.72 -1.91 -1.61
N TRP A 50 2.40 -1.64 -2.73
CA TRP A 50 1.74 -1.20 -3.96
C TRP A 50 0.84 -2.28 -4.56
N ALA A 51 1.32 -3.53 -4.65
CA ALA A 51 0.52 -4.66 -5.11
C ALA A 51 -0.69 -4.91 -4.19
N ALA A 52 -0.52 -4.82 -2.87
CA ALA A 52 -1.62 -4.93 -1.91
C ALA A 52 -2.66 -3.82 -2.11
N ALA A 53 -2.23 -2.57 -2.35
CA ALA A 53 -3.13 -1.47 -2.64
C ALA A 53 -3.94 -1.73 -3.92
N ILE A 54 -3.32 -2.23 -4.99
CA ILE A 54 -4.02 -2.58 -6.23
C ILE A 54 -5.03 -3.70 -6.00
N ALA A 55 -4.64 -4.77 -5.30
CA ALA A 55 -5.54 -5.88 -4.99
C ALA A 55 -6.75 -5.42 -4.16
N LEU A 56 -6.53 -4.54 -3.18
CA LEU A 56 -7.60 -3.95 -2.38
C LEU A 56 -8.50 -3.03 -3.21
N MET A 57 -7.95 -2.21 -4.11
CA MET A 57 -8.75 -1.40 -5.04
C MET A 57 -9.61 -2.27 -5.95
N ALA A 58 -9.02 -3.29 -6.58
CA ALA A 58 -9.73 -4.24 -7.43
C ALA A 58 -10.88 -4.89 -6.66
N TRP A 59 -10.62 -5.40 -5.45
CA TRP A 59 -11.63 -6.02 -4.60
C TRP A 59 -12.74 -5.06 -4.15
N ILE A 60 -12.43 -3.80 -3.90
CA ILE A 60 -13.41 -2.77 -3.52
C ILE A 60 -14.29 -2.38 -4.71
N ILE A 61 -13.74 -2.36 -5.92
CA ILE A 61 -14.45 -1.96 -7.16
C ILE A 61 -15.31 -3.12 -7.70
N GLU A 62 -14.81 -4.35 -7.59
CA GLU A 62 -15.49 -5.55 -8.09
C GLU A 62 -16.62 -6.05 -7.17
N ARG A 63 -16.71 -5.51 -5.94
CA ARG A 63 -17.83 -5.72 -5.00
C ARG A 63 -18.93 -4.66 -5.15
#